data_AF-A0A016VFC8-F1
#
_entry.id   AF-A0A016VFC8-F1
#
_cell.length_a   1.000
_cell.length_b   1.000
_cell.length_c   1.000
_cell.angle_alpha   90.00
_cell.angle_beta   90.00
_cell.angle_gamma   90.00
#
_symmetry.space_group_name_H-M   'P 1'
#
loop_
_entity.id
_entity.type
_entity.pdbx_description
1 polymer ?
#
loop_
_entity_poly.entity_id
_entity_poly.type
_entity_poly.pdbx_seq_one_letter_code
_entity_poly.pdbx_strand_id
1 'polypeptide(L)'
;MAEFNDVTPEQMKCFVWICGFAIPEDADIHARALRKMEDNPHITLKELSAEIQQFMNISQDAKLLGNQPSSPLSGMCLNAVNAKKNQSRDTPSPCFRCGEPH
;
A
#
# COMPACT_ATOMS: atom_id res chain seq x y z
N MET A 1 -32.49 18.84 -15.18
CA MET A 1 -32.52 19.04 -13.72
C MET A 1 -33.32 17.91 -13.08
N ALA A 2 -32.74 16.72 -12.93
CA ALA A 2 -33.47 15.57 -12.37
C ALA A 2 -32.53 14.41 -12.00
N GLU A 3 -31.62 14.62 -11.04
CA GLU A 3 -30.90 13.51 -10.39
C GLU A 3 -30.80 13.69 -8.86
N PHE A 4 -31.06 14.91 -8.34
CA PHE A 4 -31.03 15.17 -6.90
C PHE A 4 -32.27 14.63 -6.16
N ASN A 5 -33.37 14.35 -6.87
CA ASN A 5 -34.63 13.87 -6.25
C ASN A 5 -34.59 12.38 -5.87
N ASP A 6 -33.60 11.62 -6.34
CA ASP A 6 -33.44 10.20 -6.04
C ASP A 6 -32.45 9.95 -4.89
N VAL A 7 -31.90 11.02 -4.29
CA VAL A 7 -30.98 10.89 -3.14
C VAL A 7 -31.76 10.37 -1.95
N THR A 8 -31.40 9.17 -1.51
CA THR A 8 -32.04 8.56 -0.35
C THR A 8 -31.66 9.31 0.93
N PRO A 9 -32.50 9.25 1.99
CA PRO A 9 -32.16 9.85 3.28
C PRO A 9 -30.85 9.31 3.86
N GLU A 10 -30.49 8.06 3.57
CA GLU A 10 -29.22 7.47 3.99
C GLU A 10 -28.05 8.03 3.20
N GLN A 11 -28.16 8.15 1.87
CA GLN A 11 -27.14 8.82 1.06
C GLN A 11 -26.90 10.25 1.53
N MET A 12 -27.97 11.00 1.84
CA MET A 12 -27.85 12.36 2.39
C MET A 12 -27.06 12.37 3.71
N LYS A 13 -27.33 11.43 4.63
CA LYS A 13 -26.56 11.30 5.88
C LYS A 13 -25.08 11.00 5.61
N CYS A 14 -24.81 10.09 4.69
CA CYS A 14 -23.44 9.75 4.28
C CYS A 14 -22.72 10.96 3.67
N PHE A 15 -23.37 11.71 2.77
CA PHE A 15 -22.81 12.93 2.20
C PHE A 15 -22.50 14.00 3.25
N VAL A 16 -23.44 14.28 4.16
CA VAL A 16 -23.22 15.26 5.23
C VAL A 16 -22.07 14.84 6.14
N TRP A 17 -21.97 13.55 6.45
CA TRP A 17 -20.87 13.02 7.25
C TRP A 17 -19.52 13.13 6.53
N ILE A 18 -19.48 12.82 5.23
CA ILE A 18 -18.28 12.99 4.39
C ILE A 18 -17.82 14.46 4.35
N CYS A 19 -18.75 15.42 4.24
CA CYS A 19 -18.44 16.84 4.29
C CYS A 19 -17.82 17.28 5.64
N GLY A 20 -17.96 16.48 6.70
CA GLY A 20 -17.33 16.73 8.00
C GLY A 20 -15.81 16.55 8.03
N PHE A 21 -15.23 15.90 7.02
CA PHE A 21 -13.77 15.75 6.87
C PHE A 21 -13.15 17.03 6.29
N ALA A 22 -12.85 17.99 7.17
CA ALA A 22 -12.42 19.33 6.77
C ALA A 22 -10.89 19.52 6.63
N ILE A 23 -10.07 18.50 6.90
CA ILE A 23 -8.61 18.63 6.95
C ILE A 23 -8.01 18.20 5.60
N PRO A 24 -6.99 18.89 5.05
CA PRO A 24 -6.37 18.52 3.77
C PRO A 24 -5.76 17.10 3.75
N GLU A 25 -5.40 16.53 4.91
CA GLU A 25 -4.95 15.14 5.03
C GLU A 25 -6.09 14.11 4.79
N ASP A 26 -7.35 14.53 4.86
CA ASP A 26 -8.51 13.67 4.61
C ASP A 26 -8.93 13.63 3.12
N ALA A 27 -8.17 14.23 2.19
CA ALA A 27 -8.53 14.20 0.77
C ALA A 27 -8.70 12.78 0.22
N ASP A 28 -7.84 11.85 0.68
CA ASP A 28 -7.94 10.43 0.33
C ASP A 28 -9.15 9.75 1.00
N ILE A 29 -9.44 10.11 2.26
CA ILE A 29 -10.60 9.62 3.00
C ILE A 29 -11.90 10.05 2.32
N HIS A 30 -12.00 11.31 1.90
CA HIS A 30 -13.13 11.85 1.16
C HIS A 30 -13.31 11.13 -0.18
N ALA A 31 -12.22 10.92 -0.95
CA ALA A 31 -12.27 10.19 -2.21
C ALA A 31 -12.69 8.73 -2.03
N ARG A 32 -12.20 8.06 -0.98
CA ARG A 32 -12.55 6.66 -0.67
C ARG A 32 -14.02 6.54 -0.26
N ALA A 33 -14.52 7.47 0.56
CA ALA A 33 -15.89 7.47 1.04
C ALA A 33 -16.89 7.69 -0.11
N LEU A 34 -16.61 8.66 -0.99
CA LEU A 34 -17.42 8.89 -2.19
C LEU A 34 -17.44 7.66 -3.11
N ARG A 35 -16.27 7.07 -3.39
CA ARG A 35 -16.19 5.86 -4.20
C ARG A 35 -17.02 4.71 -3.63
N LYS A 36 -17.03 4.55 -2.30
CA LYS A 36 -17.83 3.51 -1.63
C LYS A 36 -19.33 3.76 -1.75
N MET A 37 -19.78 5.02 -1.70
CA MET A 37 -21.18 5.37 -1.95
C MET A 37 -21.58 5.19 -3.41
N GLU A 38 -20.69 5.45 -4.36
CA GLU A 38 -20.93 5.19 -5.80
C GLU A 38 -21.01 3.69 -6.11
N ASP A 39 -20.15 2.88 -5.48
CA ASP A 39 -20.09 1.41 -5.62
C ASP A 39 -21.31 0.71 -4.99
N ASN A 40 -21.77 1.21 -3.83
CA ASN A 40 -22.97 0.72 -3.16
C ASN A 40 -23.90 1.89 -2.77
N PRO A 41 -24.91 2.23 -3.60
CA PRO A 41 -25.81 3.33 -3.32
C PRO A 41 -26.74 3.09 -2.11
N HIS A 42 -26.83 1.85 -1.62
CA HIS A 42 -27.61 1.48 -0.44
C HIS A 42 -26.77 1.37 0.83
N ILE A 43 -25.50 1.80 0.80
CA ILE A 43 -24.62 1.75 1.96
C ILE A 43 -25.18 2.59 3.11
N THR A 44 -25.25 2.01 4.31
CA THR A 44 -25.64 2.76 5.50
C THR A 44 -24.48 3.62 6.00
N LEU A 45 -24.77 4.70 6.71
CA LEU A 45 -23.74 5.55 7.34
C LEU A 45 -22.83 4.75 8.29
N LYS A 46 -23.38 3.71 8.93
CA LYS A 46 -22.63 2.85 9.85
C LYS A 46 -21.61 1.99 9.10
N GLU A 47 -21.98 1.42 7.97
CA GLU A 47 -21.07 0.63 7.15
C GLU A 47 -19.98 1.51 6.52
N LEU A 48 -20.37 2.67 6.00
CA LEU A 48 -19.43 3.64 5.44
C LEU A 48 -18.40 4.09 6.48
N SER A 49 -18.85 4.42 7.70
CA SER A 49 -17.94 4.85 8.76
C SER A 49 -17.01 3.73 9.24
N ALA A 50 -17.49 2.48 9.31
CA ALA A 50 -16.65 1.32 9.62
C ALA A 50 -15.55 1.10 8.57
N GLU A 51 -15.88 1.17 7.28
CA GLU A 51 -14.93 1.04 6.17
C GLU A 51 -13.84 2.12 6.19
N ILE A 52 -14.24 3.38 6.45
CA ILE A 52 -13.30 4.49 6.54
C ILE A 52 -12.42 4.35 7.79
N GLN A 53 -12.98 3.95 8.93
CA GLN A 53 -12.19 3.68 10.13
C GLN A 53 -11.16 2.56 9.91
N GLN A 54 -11.55 1.48 9.22
CA GLN A 54 -10.61 0.42 8.85
C GLN A 54 -9.49 0.93 7.95
N PHE A 55 -9.81 1.76 6.96
CA PHE A 55 -8.81 2.41 6.12
C PHE A 55 -7.84 3.27 6.93
N MET A 56 -8.35 4.09 7.88
CA MET A 56 -7.51 4.91 8.74
C MET A 56 -6.58 4.07 9.63
N ASN A 57 -7.06 2.93 10.14
CA ASN A 57 -6.24 2.02 10.93
C ASN A 57 -5.09 1.42 10.08
N ILE A 58 -5.41 0.93 8.87
CA ILE A 58 -4.41 0.38 7.95
C ILE A 58 -3.39 1.45 7.54
N SER A 59 -3.85 2.67 7.25
CA SER A 59 -2.99 3.79 6.89
C SER A 59 -2.03 4.16 8.03
N GLN A 60 -2.50 4.13 9.28
CA GLN A 60 -1.66 4.33 10.45
C GLN A 60 -0.62 3.21 10.62
N ASP A 61 -1.02 1.94 10.51
CA ASP A 61 -0.09 0.80 10.54
C ASP A 61 0.99 0.90 9.45
N ALA A 62 0.60 1.29 8.23
CA ALA A 62 1.53 1.51 7.13
C ALA A 62 2.54 2.64 7.42
N LYS A 63 2.09 3.73 8.06
CA LYS A 63 2.98 4.80 8.52
C LYS A 63 3.97 4.30 9.58
N LEU A 64 3.58 3.40 10.48
CA LEU A 64 4.50 2.82 11.47
C LEU A 64 5.60 1.96 10.82
N LEU A 65 5.26 1.23 9.75
CA LEU A 65 6.23 0.45 8.98
C LEU A 65 7.13 1.34 8.10
N GLY A 66 6.60 2.43 7.54
CA GLY A 66 7.36 3.39 6.74
C GLY A 66 8.24 4.34 7.56
N ASN A 67 7.87 4.61 8.81
CA ASN A 67 8.60 5.48 9.73
C ASN A 67 9.64 4.72 10.57
N GLN A 68 9.90 3.45 10.26
CA GLN A 68 11.11 2.82 10.74
C GLN A 68 12.27 3.69 10.26
N PRO A 69 13.10 4.27 11.15
CA PRO A 69 14.31 4.92 10.68
C PRO A 69 15.01 3.87 9.85
N SER A 70 15.26 4.19 8.58
CA SER A 70 16.09 3.39 7.72
C SER A 70 17.42 3.21 8.43
N SER A 71 17.49 2.16 9.26
CA SER A 71 18.75 1.58 9.65
C SER A 71 19.43 1.28 8.32
N PRO A 72 20.72 1.63 8.14
CA PRO A 72 21.43 1.45 6.88
C PRO A 72 21.64 -0.03 6.48
N LEU A 73 20.75 -0.93 6.89
CA LEU A 73 20.80 -2.37 6.69
C LEU A 73 19.54 -2.92 6.01
N SER A 74 18.95 -2.17 5.07
CA SER A 74 18.21 -2.79 3.96
C SER A 74 19.11 -2.86 2.72
N GLY A 75 20.38 -3.22 2.95
CA GLY A 75 21.17 -3.87 1.93
C GLY A 75 20.80 -5.35 1.97
N MET A 76 19.96 -5.77 1.03
CA MET A 76 20.05 -7.09 0.40
C MET A 76 20.60 -8.20 1.32
N CYS A 77 19.73 -8.91 2.06
CA CYS A 77 20.09 -10.20 2.64
C CYS A 77 20.20 -11.25 1.52
N LEU A 78 21.17 -11.07 0.63
CA LEU A 78 21.79 -12.16 -0.11
C LEU A 78 23.08 -12.44 0.63
N ASN A 79 23.10 -13.54 1.40
CA ASN A 79 24.35 -14.09 1.91
C ASN A 79 25.18 -14.60 0.73
N ALA A 80 25.79 -13.68 -0.02
CA ALA A 80 26.89 -13.98 -0.91
C ALA A 80 28.14 -14.04 -0.04
N VAL A 81 28.59 -15.26 0.24
CA VAL A 81 29.88 -15.54 0.86
C VAL A 81 30.96 -14.67 0.20
N ASN A 82 31.62 -13.86 1.01
CA ASN A 82 32.76 -13.03 0.62
C ASN A 82 33.92 -13.96 0.21
N ALA A 83 33.96 -14.33 -1.07
CA ALA A 83 35.16 -14.82 -1.73
C ALA A 83 35.91 -13.61 -2.25
N LYS A 84 36.95 -13.21 -1.50
CA LYS A 84 37.91 -12.15 -1.82
C LYS A 84 38.39 -12.31 -3.27
N LYS A 85 37.99 -11.39 -4.15
CA LYS A 85 38.46 -11.34 -5.54
C LYS A 85 39.86 -10.73 -5.58
N ASN A 86 40.87 -11.57 -5.39
CA ASN A 86 42.24 -11.24 -5.76
C ASN A 86 42.44 -11.68 -7.21
N GLN A 87 42.70 -10.73 -8.11
CA GLN A 87 43.04 -11.03 -9.50
C GLN A 87 44.36 -11.80 -9.58
N SER A 88 44.35 -12.98 -10.20
CA SER A 88 45.50 -13.46 -10.98
C SER A 88 45.02 -14.50 -12.01
N ARG A 89 45.16 -14.09 -13.27
CA ARG A 89 45.43 -14.85 -14.51
C ARG A 89 45.13 -16.35 -14.53
N ASP A 90 44.29 -16.69 -15.52
CA ASP A 90 44.19 -17.96 -16.25
C ASP A 90 44.11 -19.24 -15.41
N THR A 91 42.87 -19.69 -15.18
CA THR A 91 42.63 -21.12 -14.96
C THR A 91 41.35 -21.49 -15.71
N PRO A 92 41.43 -22.39 -16.72
CA PRO A 92 40.24 -22.80 -17.46
C PRO A 92 39.26 -23.50 -16.53
N SER A 93 37.98 -23.12 -16.64
CA SER A 93 36.89 -23.70 -15.87
C SER A 93 36.72 -25.19 -16.23
N PRO A 94 36.44 -26.08 -15.26
CA PRO A 94 36.37 -27.51 -15.52
C PRO A 94 35.28 -27.87 -16.51
N CYS A 95 35.56 -28.82 -17.40
CA CYS A 95 34.58 -29.28 -18.37
C CYS A 95 33.43 -30.03 -17.68
N PHE A 96 32.18 -29.70 -18.01
CA PHE A 96 30.97 -30.32 -17.42
C PHE A 96 30.83 -31.83 -17.67
N ARG A 97 31.61 -32.42 -18.58
CA ARG A 97 31.57 -33.86 -18.85
C ARG A 97 32.63 -34.68 -18.12
N CYS A 98 33.77 -34.10 -17.79
CA CYS A 98 34.91 -34.83 -17.25
C CYS A 98 35.53 -34.21 -15.99
N GLY A 99 35.15 -32.98 -15.62
CA GLY A 99 35.54 -32.35 -14.36
C GLY A 99 37.00 -31.90 -14.25
N GLU A 100 37.81 -32.06 -15.29
CA GLU A 100 39.21 -31.64 -15.32
C GLU A 100 39.36 -30.25 -16.00
N PRO A 101 40.29 -29.39 -15.53
CA PRO A 101 40.61 -28.12 -16.17
C PRO A 101 41.58 -28.34 -17.34
N HIS A 102 41.17 -27.99 -18.56
CA HIS A 102 41.99 -28.09 -19.77
C HIS A 102 41.69 -26.97 -20.76
#